data_AF-A0A800DQZ1-F1
#
_entry.id   AF-A0A800DQZ1-F1
#
_cell.length_a   1.000
_cell.length_b   1.000
_cell.length_c   1.000
_cell.angle_alpha   90.00
_cell.angle_beta   90.00
_cell.angle_gamma   90.00
#
_symmetry.space_group_name_H-M   'P 1'
#
loop_
_entity.id
_entity.type
_entity.pdbx_description
1 polymer ?
#
loop_
_entity_poly.entity_id
_entity_poly.type
_entity_poly.pdbx_seq_one_letter_code
_entity_poly.pdbx_strand_id
1 'polypeptide(L)'
;MDLRNCGWKSNTILQTSTEQTVSDYYMLLLKSLALLHDGHTRINLSEEVILQLGHPPVKIRPIEGKAIIVDIKDDDELQKEHIQIGSEIVKIDGYSVPDVLAKDVYPYICASTQQALEDEGYNFLLIGNRGTKVSIDIRDVQGQIRTVTLTRNKSLGSHVMWTFGFRQPLEHKIIDDDIAYFALNTFGESEIRQFDCA
;
A
#
# COMPACT_ATOMS: atom_id res chain seq x y z
N MET A 1 -25.42 6.20 3.56
CA MET A 1 -24.31 6.53 4.47
C MET A 1 -24.74 7.68 5.35
N ASP A 2 -24.94 7.48 6.65
CA ASP A 2 -25.36 8.56 7.56
C ASP A 2 -24.13 9.24 8.17
N LEU A 3 -23.75 10.39 7.63
CA LEU A 3 -22.62 11.19 8.08
C LEU A 3 -22.74 11.62 9.56
N ARG A 4 -23.93 11.53 10.16
CA ARG A 4 -24.18 11.90 11.56
C ARG A 4 -23.65 10.87 12.56
N ASN A 5 -23.40 9.62 12.14
CA ASN A 5 -22.89 8.54 12.99
C ASN A 5 -21.37 8.32 12.89
N CYS A 6 -20.65 9.11 12.08
CA CYS A 6 -19.20 8.95 11.88
C CYS A 6 -18.35 9.68 12.94
N GLY A 7 -18.94 10.17 14.04
CA GLY A 7 -18.19 10.82 15.13
C GLY A 7 -17.71 12.26 14.86
N TRP A 8 -18.05 12.84 13.70
CA TRP A 8 -17.59 14.19 13.27
C TRP A 8 -18.02 15.34 14.22
N LYS A 9 -18.99 15.12 15.11
CA LYS A 9 -19.48 16.14 16.06
C LYS A 9 -18.58 16.35 17.28
N SER A 10 -17.59 15.49 17.52
CA SER A 10 -16.56 15.77 18.52
C SER A 10 -15.52 16.71 17.92
N ASN A 11 -15.19 17.79 18.63
CA ASN A 11 -14.24 18.86 18.29
C ASN A 11 -12.78 18.41 18.00
N THR A 12 -12.55 17.16 17.57
CA THR A 12 -11.23 16.51 17.53
C THR A 12 -10.51 16.70 16.20
N ILE A 13 -11.19 17.08 15.13
CA ILE A 13 -10.62 17.00 13.78
C ILE A 13 -9.99 18.31 13.28
N LEU A 14 -10.34 19.46 13.84
CA LEU A 14 -9.87 20.77 13.37
C LEU A 14 -9.16 21.55 14.48
N GLN A 15 -8.04 21.01 14.97
CA GLN A 15 -7.03 21.81 15.66
C GLN A 15 -5.82 21.96 14.74
N THR A 16 -5.85 22.98 13.88
CA THR A 16 -4.67 23.37 13.11
C THR A 16 -3.88 24.38 13.94
N SER A 17 -2.69 24.00 14.40
CA SER A 17 -1.74 24.95 14.98
C SER A 17 -1.12 25.80 13.87
N THR A 18 -0.57 26.97 14.23
CA THR A 18 0.04 27.93 13.28
C THR A 18 1.39 27.49 12.73
N GLU A 19 1.90 26.31 13.10
CA GLU A 19 3.22 25.77 12.74
C GLU A 19 3.11 24.39 12.05
N GLN A 20 2.16 24.21 11.13
CA GLN A 20 2.00 22.94 10.39
C GLN A 20 2.67 23.01 9.01
N THR A 21 3.34 21.94 8.61
CA THR A 21 3.82 21.77 7.24
C THR A 21 2.66 21.38 6.31
N VAL A 22 2.86 21.51 4.99
CA VAL A 22 1.89 21.02 4.00
C VAL A 22 1.62 19.52 4.19
N SER A 23 2.64 18.73 4.52
CA SER A 23 2.52 17.30 4.80
C SER A 23 1.62 17.02 6.02
N ASP A 24 1.77 17.79 7.10
CA ASP A 24 0.92 17.63 8.31
C ASP A 24 -0.55 17.89 7.99
N TYR A 25 -0.82 18.89 7.16
CA TYR A 25 -2.17 19.20 6.68
C TYR A 25 -2.78 18.02 5.90
N TYR A 26 -2.03 17.43 4.96
CA TYR A 26 -2.50 16.26 4.21
C TYR A 26 -2.74 15.04 5.10
N MET A 27 -1.88 14.79 6.08
CA MET A 27 -2.05 13.67 7.02
C MET A 27 -3.28 13.86 7.90
N LEU A 28 -3.56 15.08 8.36
CA LEU A 28 -4.78 15.40 9.09
C LEU A 28 -6.03 15.17 8.22
N LEU A 29 -6.01 15.64 6.97
CA LEU A 29 -7.12 15.43 6.05
C LEU A 29 -7.37 13.95 5.76
N LEU A 30 -6.32 13.18 5.45
CA LEU A 30 -6.44 11.72 5.23
C LEU A 30 -7.05 11.02 6.44
N LYS A 31 -6.58 11.37 7.65
CA LYS A 31 -7.12 10.83 8.90
C LYS A 31 -8.58 11.16 9.11
N SER A 32 -8.99 12.36 8.70
CA SER A 32 -10.38 12.81 8.77
C SER A 32 -11.28 12.05 7.81
N LEU A 33 -10.81 11.82 6.58
CA LEU A 33 -11.59 11.11 5.55
C LEU A 33 -11.65 9.60 5.81
N ALA A 34 -10.62 9.00 6.39
CA ALA A 34 -10.62 7.58 6.75
C ALA A 34 -11.79 7.21 7.70
N LEU A 35 -12.23 8.15 8.55
CA LEU A 35 -13.39 7.98 9.44
C LEU A 35 -14.73 7.84 8.71
N LEU A 36 -14.77 8.13 7.40
CA LEU A 36 -15.95 7.89 6.61
C LEU A 36 -16.14 6.39 6.37
N HIS A 37 -15.08 5.59 6.31
CA HIS A 37 -15.17 4.19 5.87
C HIS A 37 -15.78 4.07 4.45
N ASP A 38 -15.31 4.92 3.53
CA ASP A 38 -15.72 4.93 2.12
C ASP A 38 -14.52 4.76 1.19
N GLY A 39 -14.52 3.70 0.38
CA GLY A 39 -13.46 3.40 -0.59
C GLY A 39 -13.50 4.25 -1.87
N HIS A 40 -14.52 5.11 -2.04
CA HIS A 40 -14.60 6.05 -3.15
C HIS A 40 -14.17 7.48 -2.78
N THR A 41 -13.93 7.74 -1.50
CA THR A 41 -13.37 8.99 -1.02
C THR A 41 -11.84 8.92 -1.10
N ARG A 42 -11.20 9.87 -1.79
CA ARG A 42 -9.74 9.95 -1.91
C ARG A 42 -9.28 11.41 -1.88
N ILE A 43 -8.05 11.60 -1.41
CA ILE A 43 -7.29 12.85 -1.59
C ILE A 43 -6.15 12.58 -2.55
N ASN A 44 -6.01 13.46 -3.54
CA ASN A 44 -4.80 13.53 -4.33
C ASN A 44 -3.76 14.34 -3.54
N LEU A 45 -2.69 13.68 -3.11
CA LEU A 45 -1.55 14.36 -2.51
C LEU A 45 -0.91 15.31 -3.53
N SER A 46 -0.40 16.46 -3.06
CA SER A 46 0.38 17.33 -3.93
C SER A 46 1.69 16.67 -4.33
N GLU A 47 2.24 17.08 -5.47
CA GLU A 47 3.53 16.61 -5.95
C GLU A 47 4.65 16.83 -4.92
N GLU A 48 4.64 17.97 -4.22
CA GLU A 48 5.59 18.29 -3.15
C GLU A 48 5.60 17.20 -2.05
N VAL A 49 4.43 16.77 -1.59
CA VAL A 49 4.31 15.73 -0.56
C VAL A 49 4.73 14.37 -1.12
N ILE A 50 4.31 14.04 -2.35
CA ILE A 50 4.68 12.78 -3.02
C ILE A 50 6.20 12.66 -3.15
N LEU A 51 6.91 13.75 -3.45
CA LEU A 51 8.36 13.76 -3.61
C LEU A 51 9.12 13.58 -2.28
N GLN A 52 8.51 13.98 -1.16
CA GLN A 52 9.04 13.79 0.20
C GLN A 52 8.88 12.34 0.70
N LEU A 53 7.98 11.56 0.09
CA LEU A 53 7.70 10.18 0.50
C LEU A 53 8.44 9.16 -0.38
N GLY A 54 8.87 8.07 0.26
CA GLY A 54 9.52 6.96 -0.41
C GLY A 54 9.28 5.62 0.26
N HIS A 55 9.73 4.57 -0.40
CA HIS A 55 9.61 3.19 0.06
C HIS A 55 10.84 2.37 -0.39
N PRO A 56 11.16 1.26 0.30
CA PRO A 56 12.11 0.28 -0.21
C PRO A 56 11.53 -0.44 -1.44
N PRO A 57 12.37 -0.93 -2.37
CA PRO A 57 11.94 -1.53 -3.65
C PRO A 57 11.29 -2.94 -3.53
N VAL A 58 10.44 -3.16 -2.53
CA VAL A 58 9.71 -4.40 -2.27
C VAL A 58 8.20 -4.18 -2.36
N LYS A 59 7.47 -5.19 -2.84
CA LYS A 59 6.01 -5.23 -2.85
C LYS A 59 5.53 -6.24 -1.84
N ILE A 60 4.58 -5.84 -1.02
CA ILE A 60 4.10 -6.63 0.11
C ILE A 60 2.62 -6.91 -0.09
N ARG A 61 2.18 -8.14 0.20
CA ARG A 61 0.77 -8.54 0.20
C ARG A 61 0.40 -9.25 1.50
N PRO A 62 -0.87 -9.11 1.94
CA PRO A 62 -1.41 -9.92 3.03
C PRO A 62 -1.68 -11.33 2.52
N ILE A 63 -0.86 -12.30 2.91
CA ILE A 63 -1.09 -13.73 2.60
C ILE A 63 -1.25 -14.47 3.92
N GLU A 64 -2.43 -15.05 4.15
CA GLU A 64 -2.75 -15.74 5.42
C GLU A 64 -2.53 -14.85 6.66
N GLY A 65 -2.82 -13.55 6.54
CA GLY A 65 -2.61 -12.57 7.62
C GLY A 65 -1.15 -12.18 7.87
N LYS A 66 -0.23 -12.55 6.99
CA LYS A 66 1.21 -12.22 7.06
C LYS A 66 1.62 -11.22 5.99
N ALA A 67 2.60 -10.38 6.29
CA ALA A 67 3.20 -9.46 5.32
C ALA A 67 4.26 -10.18 4.48
N ILE A 68 3.84 -10.73 3.34
CA ILE A 68 4.73 -11.48 2.45
C ILE A 68 5.26 -10.57 1.34
N ILE A 69 6.56 -10.60 1.11
CA ILE A 69 7.20 -9.96 -0.04
C ILE A 69 6.86 -10.79 -1.28
N VAL A 70 6.11 -10.20 -2.22
CA VAL A 70 5.64 -10.89 -3.44
C VAL A 70 6.36 -10.45 -4.71
N ASP A 71 7.04 -9.32 -4.67
CA ASP A 71 7.80 -8.78 -5.81
C ASP A 71 8.92 -7.87 -5.29
N ILE A 72 10.03 -7.82 -6.03
CA ILE A 72 11.20 -7.00 -5.70
C ILE A 72 11.73 -6.36 -6.99
N LYS A 73 12.10 -5.08 -6.95
CA LYS A 73 12.85 -4.47 -8.05
C LYS A 73 14.33 -4.78 -7.90
N ASP A 74 15.05 -4.76 -9.02
CA ASP A 74 16.51 -4.87 -9.00
C ASP A 74 17.13 -3.68 -8.26
N ASP A 75 17.81 -3.99 -7.15
CA ASP A 75 18.39 -3.01 -6.23
C ASP A 75 19.52 -3.65 -5.41
N ASP A 76 20.68 -2.99 -5.38
CA ASP A 76 21.91 -3.50 -4.74
C ASP A 76 21.71 -3.77 -3.24
N GLU A 77 20.90 -2.97 -2.55
CA GLU A 77 20.64 -3.14 -1.11
C GLU A 77 19.86 -4.43 -0.85
N LEU A 78 18.85 -4.74 -1.67
CA LEU A 78 18.08 -5.98 -1.55
C LEU A 78 18.92 -7.21 -1.84
N GLN A 79 19.79 -7.15 -2.84
CA GLN A 79 20.70 -8.24 -3.19
C GLN A 79 21.70 -8.52 -2.04
N LYS A 80 22.29 -7.45 -1.48
CA LYS A 80 23.24 -7.54 -0.37
C LYS A 80 22.61 -8.08 0.90
N GLU A 81 21.38 -7.69 1.21
CA GLU A 81 20.62 -8.19 2.36
C GLU A 81 19.96 -9.55 2.09
N HIS A 82 20.18 -10.13 0.90
CA HIS A 82 19.65 -11.41 0.44
C HIS A 82 18.13 -11.54 0.61
N ILE A 83 17.40 -10.45 0.30
CA ILE A 83 15.93 -10.44 0.37
C ILE A 83 15.36 -11.22 -0.81
N GLN A 84 14.38 -12.07 -0.53
CA GLN A 84 13.78 -12.97 -1.51
C GLN A 84 12.26 -12.81 -1.52
N ILE A 85 11.65 -13.07 -2.68
CA ILE A 85 10.21 -13.24 -2.79
C ILE A 85 9.80 -14.46 -1.94
N GLY A 86 8.69 -14.33 -1.23
CA GLY A 86 8.19 -15.33 -0.27
C GLY A 86 8.63 -15.08 1.17
N SER A 87 9.59 -14.18 1.41
CA SER A 87 9.97 -13.80 2.76
C SER A 87 8.85 -13.03 3.48
N GLU A 88 8.69 -13.27 4.77
CA GLU A 88 7.71 -12.61 5.64
C GLU A 88 8.37 -11.48 6.44
N ILE A 89 7.76 -10.29 6.42
CA ILE A 89 8.09 -9.22 7.34
C ILE A 89 7.31 -9.44 8.64
N VAL A 90 8.04 -9.64 9.73
CA VAL A 90 7.48 -9.94 11.05
C VAL A 90 7.39 -8.69 11.92
N LYS A 91 8.38 -7.81 11.81
CA LYS A 91 8.43 -6.53 12.54
C LYS A 91 8.97 -5.40 11.68
N ILE A 92 8.58 -4.19 12.05
CA ILE A 92 9.04 -2.93 11.45
C ILE A 92 9.39 -1.99 12.61
N ASP A 93 10.63 -1.51 12.63
CA ASP A 93 11.20 -0.64 13.66
C ASP A 93 10.91 -1.15 15.09
N GLY A 94 10.94 -2.47 15.26
CA GLY A 94 10.72 -3.17 16.54
C GLY A 94 9.27 -3.49 16.89
N TYR A 95 8.29 -2.99 16.13
CA TYR A 95 6.86 -3.23 16.34
C TYR A 95 6.34 -4.36 15.44
N SER A 96 5.30 -5.07 15.89
CA SER A 96 4.65 -6.09 15.06
C SER A 96 3.97 -5.44 13.85
N VAL A 97 3.90 -6.15 12.71
CA VAL A 97 3.18 -5.64 11.53
C VAL A 97 1.73 -5.26 11.83
N PRO A 98 0.93 -6.03 12.59
CA PRO A 98 -0.42 -5.62 12.99
C PRO A 98 -0.46 -4.31 13.79
N ASP A 99 0.51 -4.07 14.67
CA ASP A 99 0.57 -2.83 15.44
C ASP A 99 0.84 -1.62 14.54
N VAL A 100 1.80 -1.74 13.60
CA VAL A 100 2.13 -0.67 12.64
C VAL A 100 0.94 -0.39 11.73
N LEU A 101 0.28 -1.44 11.23
CA LEU A 101 -0.93 -1.29 10.42
C LEU A 101 -2.01 -0.51 11.20
N ALA A 102 -2.30 -0.91 12.43
CA ALA A 102 -3.35 -0.29 13.24
C ALA A 102 -3.05 1.16 13.64
N LYS A 103 -1.78 1.48 13.96
CA LYS A 103 -1.39 2.79 14.51
C LYS A 103 -0.98 3.79 13.45
N ASP A 104 -0.23 3.34 12.44
CA ASP A 104 0.53 4.22 11.55
C ASP A 104 0.02 4.19 10.10
N VAL A 105 -0.81 3.21 9.72
CA VAL A 105 -1.25 3.01 8.33
C VAL A 105 -2.78 3.14 8.18
N TYR A 106 -3.56 2.25 8.78
CA TYR A 106 -5.03 2.22 8.65
C TYR A 106 -5.73 3.53 9.01
N PRO A 107 -5.26 4.33 9.98
CA PRO A 107 -5.89 5.62 10.25
C PRO A 107 -5.86 6.60 9.09
N TYR A 108 -5.11 6.34 8.02
CA TYR A 108 -4.95 7.22 6.85
C TYR A 108 -5.55 6.66 5.56
N ILE A 109 -6.23 5.50 5.62
CA ILE A 109 -6.78 4.81 4.45
C ILE A 109 -8.29 4.90 4.42
N CYS A 110 -8.83 5.28 3.26
CA CYS A 110 -10.26 5.31 2.99
C CYS A 110 -10.68 3.98 2.36
N ALA A 111 -11.46 3.17 3.09
CA ALA A 111 -11.91 1.86 2.62
C ALA A 111 -13.31 1.54 3.13
N SER A 112 -14.13 0.90 2.27
CA SER A 112 -15.50 0.47 2.63
C SER A 112 -15.58 -0.90 3.28
N THR A 113 -14.52 -1.71 3.20
CA THR A 113 -14.47 -3.06 3.75
C THR A 113 -13.13 -3.31 4.42
N GLN A 114 -13.12 -4.22 5.39
CA GLN A 114 -11.88 -4.65 6.06
C GLN A 114 -10.87 -5.25 5.06
N GLN A 115 -11.35 -6.02 4.08
CA GLN A 115 -10.50 -6.60 3.04
C GLN A 115 -9.81 -5.53 2.19
N ALA A 116 -10.52 -4.47 1.80
CA ALA A 116 -9.92 -3.37 1.03
C ALA A 116 -8.92 -2.57 1.88
N LEU A 117 -9.26 -2.34 3.15
CA LEU A 117 -8.36 -1.69 4.11
C LEU A 117 -7.06 -2.48 4.29
N GLU A 118 -7.15 -3.81 4.40
CA GLU A 118 -6.01 -4.71 4.47
C GLU A 118 -5.18 -4.69 3.19
N ASP A 119 -5.80 -4.86 2.01
CA ASP A 119 -5.04 -4.86 0.76
C ASP A 119 -4.29 -3.54 0.53
N GLU A 120 -4.94 -2.40 0.78
CA GLU A 120 -4.28 -1.09 0.69
C GLU A 120 -3.22 -0.90 1.77
N GLY A 121 -3.49 -1.25 3.03
CA GLY A 121 -2.55 -1.02 4.14
C GLY A 121 -1.22 -1.72 3.97
N TYR A 122 -1.21 -2.94 3.42
CA TYR A 122 0.03 -3.66 3.17
C TYR A 122 0.86 -3.02 2.05
N ASN A 123 0.24 -2.36 1.06
CA ASN A 123 0.96 -1.58 0.06
C ASN A 123 1.66 -0.36 0.68
N PHE A 124 1.05 0.26 1.70
CA PHE A 124 1.58 1.45 2.37
C PHE A 124 2.53 1.17 3.55
N LEU A 125 2.73 -0.10 3.89
CA LEU A 125 3.37 -0.54 5.13
C LEU A 125 4.79 0.00 5.37
N LEU A 126 5.60 0.15 4.31
CA LEU A 126 6.99 0.62 4.41
C LEU A 126 7.19 2.06 3.92
N ILE A 127 6.10 2.78 3.62
CA ILE A 127 6.19 4.17 3.16
C ILE A 127 6.57 5.08 4.33
N GLY A 128 7.39 6.08 4.03
CA GLY A 128 7.82 7.10 4.98
C GLY A 128 8.68 8.14 4.29
N ASN A 129 9.37 8.99 5.06
CA ASN A 129 10.20 10.05 4.49
C ASN A 129 11.30 9.47 3.58
N ARG A 130 11.42 10.01 2.38
CA ARG A 130 12.36 9.54 1.36
C ARG A 130 13.80 9.70 1.85
N GLY A 131 14.63 8.69 1.55
CA GLY A 131 16.04 8.65 1.96
C GLY A 131 16.26 8.24 3.42
N THR A 132 15.21 8.10 4.23
CA THR A 132 15.32 7.50 5.56
C THR A 132 15.47 5.99 5.47
N LYS A 133 15.88 5.38 6.59
CA LYS A 133 15.99 3.93 6.72
C LYS A 133 14.83 3.35 7.51
N VAL A 134 14.52 2.09 7.25
CA VAL A 134 13.56 1.28 8.00
C VAL A 134 14.24 -0.02 8.42
N SER A 135 14.10 -0.39 9.68
CA SER A 135 14.57 -1.68 10.19
C SER A 135 13.42 -2.68 10.11
N ILE A 136 13.63 -3.84 9.49
CA ILE A 136 12.62 -4.88 9.39
C ILE A 136 13.18 -6.23 9.83
N ASP A 137 12.40 -6.96 10.62
CA ASP A 137 12.70 -8.36 10.91
C ASP A 137 12.05 -9.21 9.82
N ILE A 138 12.88 -9.87 9.02
CA ILE A 138 12.45 -10.75 7.94
C ILE A 138 12.63 -12.21 8.37
N ARG A 139 11.59 -13.01 8.16
CA ARG A 139 11.66 -14.46 8.14
C ARG A 139 11.81 -14.93 6.69
N ASP A 140 12.92 -15.60 6.39
CA ASP A 140 13.16 -16.15 5.05
C ASP A 140 12.36 -17.43 4.78
N VAL A 141 12.49 -17.97 3.56
CA VAL A 141 11.77 -19.16 3.12
C VAL A 141 12.22 -20.44 3.85
N GLN A 142 13.36 -20.41 4.52
CA GLN A 142 13.86 -21.48 5.40
C GLN A 142 13.37 -21.31 6.85
N GLY A 143 12.67 -20.21 7.16
CA GLY A 143 12.12 -19.89 8.47
C GLY A 143 13.10 -19.17 9.41
N GLN A 144 14.31 -18.83 8.95
CA GLN A 144 15.27 -18.08 9.76
C GLN A 144 14.88 -16.61 9.82
N ILE A 145 14.96 -16.03 11.02
CA ILE A 145 14.64 -14.61 11.25
C ILE A 145 15.94 -13.82 11.34
N ARG A 146 16.01 -12.72 10.60
CA ARG A 146 17.09 -11.73 10.71
C ARG A 146 16.56 -10.31 10.56
N THR A 147 17.22 -9.37 11.20
CA THR A 147 16.95 -7.94 11.03
C THR A 147 17.76 -7.43 9.84
N VAL A 148 17.11 -6.72 8.94
CA VAL A 148 17.73 -6.01 7.82
C VAL A 148 17.30 -4.55 7.85
N THR A 149 18.15 -3.66 7.33
CA THR A 149 17.83 -2.24 7.24
C THR A 149 17.76 -1.84 5.78
N LEU A 150 16.64 -1.28 5.38
CA LEU A 150 16.40 -0.83 4.01
C LEU A 150 16.24 0.67 3.92
N THR A 151 16.64 1.25 2.81
CA THR A 151 16.50 2.66 2.50
C THR A 151 15.22 2.90 1.72
N ARG A 152 14.45 3.93 2.10
CA ARG A 152 13.26 4.40 1.38
C ARG A 152 13.67 5.18 0.14
N ASN A 153 14.26 4.50 -0.85
CA ASN A 153 14.99 5.09 -1.97
C ASN A 153 14.12 5.30 -3.23
N LYS A 154 13.00 4.59 -3.38
CA LYS A 154 12.05 4.77 -4.49
C LYS A 154 10.95 5.75 -4.08
N SER A 155 10.45 6.55 -5.02
CA SER A 155 9.42 7.56 -4.73
C SER A 155 8.04 6.93 -4.57
N LEU A 156 7.15 7.58 -3.81
CA LEU A 156 5.75 7.16 -3.71
C LEU A 156 5.05 7.08 -5.07
N GLY A 157 5.30 8.02 -5.98
CA GLY A 157 4.75 7.95 -7.34
C GLY A 157 5.17 6.68 -8.09
N SER A 158 6.43 6.25 -7.93
CA SER A 158 6.91 4.99 -8.51
C SER A 158 6.34 3.75 -7.83
N HIS A 159 5.97 3.85 -6.55
CA HIS A 159 5.23 2.81 -5.83
C HIS A 159 3.85 2.64 -6.43
N VAL A 160 3.08 3.72 -6.54
CA VAL A 160 1.72 3.72 -7.08
C VAL A 160 1.71 3.15 -8.50
N MET A 161 2.67 3.56 -9.33
CA MET A 161 2.83 3.02 -10.68
C MET A 161 3.21 1.53 -10.69
N TRP A 162 4.02 1.04 -9.74
CA TRP A 162 4.38 -0.38 -9.67
C TRP A 162 3.24 -1.25 -9.10
N THR A 163 2.46 -0.69 -8.19
CA THR A 163 1.35 -1.39 -7.54
C THR A 163 0.12 -1.43 -8.44
N PHE A 164 -0.18 -0.34 -9.14
CA PHE A 164 -1.43 -0.10 -9.87
C PHE A 164 -1.25 0.32 -11.35
N GLY A 165 -0.02 0.43 -11.85
CA GLY A 165 0.25 0.90 -13.21
C GLY A 165 -0.20 -0.06 -14.32
N PHE A 166 0.00 0.39 -15.55
CA PHE A 166 -0.61 -0.16 -16.75
C PHE A 166 -0.29 -1.64 -16.98
N ARG A 167 -1.29 -2.48 -16.73
CA ARG A 167 -1.41 -3.81 -17.35
C ARG A 167 -2.14 -3.66 -18.68
N GLN A 168 -1.93 -4.59 -19.60
CA GLN A 168 -2.76 -4.62 -20.80
C GLN A 168 -4.23 -4.78 -20.37
N PRO A 169 -5.17 -4.00 -20.92
CA PRO A 169 -6.57 -4.06 -20.51
C PRO A 169 -7.13 -5.49 -20.53
N LEU A 170 -6.76 -6.24 -21.57
CA LEU A 170 -7.07 -7.64 -21.79
C LEU A 170 -5.79 -8.44 -22.05
N GLU A 171 -5.60 -9.53 -21.32
CA GLU A 171 -4.62 -10.56 -21.65
C GLU A 171 -5.35 -11.89 -21.83
N HIS A 172 -4.93 -12.72 -22.79
CA HIS A 172 -5.50 -14.05 -22.94
C HIS A 172 -4.42 -15.08 -23.28
N LYS A 173 -4.63 -16.32 -22.86
CA LYS A 173 -3.80 -17.47 -23.26
C LYS A 173 -4.57 -18.77 -23.10
N ILE A 174 -4.23 -19.77 -23.90
CA ILE A 174 -4.65 -21.15 -23.68
C ILE A 174 -3.67 -21.77 -22.67
N ILE A 175 -4.19 -22.27 -21.55
CA ILE A 175 -3.39 -22.93 -20.50
C ILE A 175 -3.26 -24.42 -20.79
N ASP A 176 -4.33 -25.03 -21.30
CA ASP A 176 -4.42 -26.43 -21.71
C ASP A 176 -5.49 -26.56 -22.80
N ASP A 177 -5.59 -27.71 -23.47
CA ASP A 177 -6.44 -27.92 -24.66
C ASP A 177 -7.90 -27.48 -24.46
N ASP A 178 -8.43 -27.61 -23.24
CA ASP A 178 -9.80 -27.25 -22.87
C ASP A 178 -9.92 -26.04 -21.93
N ILE A 179 -8.81 -25.32 -21.65
CA ILE A 179 -8.80 -24.19 -20.69
C ILE A 179 -8.19 -22.95 -21.33
N ALA A 180 -9.05 -21.95 -21.58
CA ALA A 180 -8.64 -20.59 -21.90
C ALA A 180 -8.65 -19.70 -20.65
N TYR A 181 -7.63 -18.86 -20.51
CA TYR A 181 -7.52 -17.83 -19.49
C TYR A 181 -7.66 -16.45 -20.11
N PHE A 182 -8.45 -15.60 -19.45
CA PHE A 182 -8.60 -14.18 -19.77
C PHE A 182 -8.35 -13.36 -18.50
N ALA A 183 -7.44 -12.40 -18.56
CA ALA A 183 -7.26 -11.38 -17.54
C ALA A 183 -7.95 -10.09 -18.00
N LEU A 184 -9.01 -9.70 -17.30
CA LEU A 184 -9.66 -8.39 -17.47
C LEU A 184 -9.08 -7.45 -16.41
N ASN A 185 -8.08 -6.65 -16.79
CA ASN A 185 -7.34 -5.82 -15.84
C ASN A 185 -7.98 -4.43 -15.61
N THR A 186 -8.97 -4.06 -16.43
CA THR A 186 -9.74 -2.82 -16.30
C THR A 186 -11.14 -3.01 -16.87
N PHE A 187 -12.11 -2.23 -16.41
CA PHE A 187 -13.45 -2.12 -16.99
C PHE A 187 -13.69 -0.75 -17.65
N GLY A 188 -12.66 0.11 -17.70
CA GLY A 188 -12.76 1.44 -18.29
C GLY A 188 -12.60 1.48 -19.81
N GLU A 189 -12.03 0.44 -20.40
CA GLU A 189 -11.66 0.40 -21.83
C GLU A 189 -12.73 -0.28 -22.69
N SER A 190 -12.89 0.22 -23.93
CA SER A 190 -13.94 -0.25 -24.85
C SER A 190 -13.76 -1.71 -25.29
N GLU A 191 -12.53 -2.18 -25.38
CA GLU A 191 -12.16 -3.55 -25.78
C GLU A 191 -12.74 -4.62 -24.82
N ILE A 192 -12.97 -4.25 -23.56
CA ILE A 192 -13.49 -5.15 -22.52
C ILE A 192 -15.01 -5.30 -22.61
N ARG A 193 -15.71 -4.31 -23.16
CA ARG A 193 -17.19 -4.32 -23.26
C ARG A 193 -17.74 -5.45 -24.11
N GLN A 194 -16.90 -6.11 -24.92
CA GLN A 194 -17.31 -7.29 -25.69
C GLN A 194 -17.74 -8.46 -24.79
N PHE A 195 -17.26 -8.51 -23.55
CA PHE A 195 -17.65 -9.53 -22.56
C PHE A 195 -19.01 -9.24 -21.88
N ASP A 196 -19.54 -8.01 -21.99
CA ASP A 196 -20.83 -7.63 -21.39
C ASP A 196 -22.03 -7.97 -22.30
N CYS A 197 -21.78 -8.41 -23.53
CA CYS A 197 -22.79 -8.61 -24.57
C CYS A 197 -23.26 -10.08 -24.75
N ALA A 198 -22.92 -10.99 -23.82
CA ALA A 198 -23.27 -12.41 -23.87
C ALA A 198 -24.44 -12.78 -22.96
#